data_AF-M5BZQ9-F1
#
_entry.id   AF-M5BZQ9-F1
#
_cell.length_a   1.000
_cell.length_b   1.000
_cell.length_c   1.000
_cell.angle_alpha   90.00
_cell.angle_beta   90.00
_cell.angle_gamma   90.00
#
_symmetry.space_group_name_H-M   'P 1'
#
loop_
_entity.id
_entity.type
_entity.pdbx_description
1 polymer ?
#
loop_
_entity_poly.entity_id
_entity_poly.type
_entity_poly.pdbx_seq_one_letter_code
_entity_poly.pdbx_strand_id
1 'polypeptide(L)'
;MFQTAQHSIFFWSGLLLVIPGALLAPTKRAECADPVIRREWNTLSQSQQASFHAAVKCLQNKTSVLDTNGVSKSLFDDYTYIHLQSEPIVHKVAAFYPWHRYFTVMREKHMSECGYTDPMPYWDWTRNANSVSEYRSAPIFDPSTGFGGPSTPEGNNTAVCVDNGPYSGMQVNVPEPHCLRRVFGVTSDMLGNFTSSMVQSIMEYPDFLRFWNNSERRLTLFRKKFSY
;
A
#
# COMPACT_ATOMS: atom_id res chain seq x y z
N MET A 1 -14.05 9.17 -80.09
CA MET A 1 -15.16 8.40 -79.49
C MET A 1 -14.80 8.19 -78.02
N PHE A 2 -15.17 9.13 -77.16
CA PHE A 2 -14.94 9.09 -75.72
C PHE A 2 -16.31 8.99 -75.06
N GLN A 3 -16.51 8.01 -74.17
CA GLN A 3 -17.68 8.02 -73.31
C GLN A 3 -17.30 7.59 -71.90
N THR A 4 -17.33 8.59 -71.03
CA THR A 4 -17.23 8.52 -69.58
C THR A 4 -18.51 7.91 -69.01
N ALA A 5 -18.38 6.88 -68.15
CA ALA A 5 -19.51 6.29 -67.45
C ALA A 5 -19.73 6.96 -66.09
N GLN A 6 -21.00 7.29 -65.87
CA GLN A 6 -21.60 8.01 -64.76
C GLN A 6 -21.61 7.25 -63.42
N HIS A 7 -21.92 8.05 -62.40
CA HIS A 7 -21.79 7.86 -60.97
C HIS A 7 -22.52 6.68 -60.32
N SER A 8 -21.85 6.13 -59.31
CA SER A 8 -22.34 5.18 -58.32
C SER A 8 -23.35 5.83 -57.37
N ILE A 9 -24.54 5.23 -57.19
CA ILE A 9 -25.38 5.49 -56.02
C ILE A 9 -26.05 4.20 -55.52
N PHE A 10 -26.05 4.08 -54.19
CA PHE A 10 -26.88 3.22 -53.31
C PHE A 10 -26.42 1.79 -53.04
N PHE A 11 -25.50 1.64 -52.08
CA PHE A 11 -25.44 0.49 -51.17
C PHE A 11 -26.19 0.83 -49.88
N TRP A 12 -27.34 0.20 -49.64
CA TRP A 12 -27.93 0.09 -48.31
C TRP A 12 -28.61 -1.27 -48.15
N SER A 13 -28.63 -1.74 -46.91
CA SER A 13 -29.21 -2.98 -46.36
C SER A 13 -28.38 -4.26 -46.48
N GLY A 14 -27.55 -4.50 -45.46
CA GLY A 14 -26.87 -5.78 -45.28
C GLY A 14 -25.98 -5.89 -44.04
N LEU A 15 -26.33 -5.28 -42.90
CA LEU A 15 -25.64 -5.59 -41.63
C LEU A 15 -26.59 -5.49 -40.43
N LEU A 16 -27.45 -6.47 -40.30
CA LEU A 16 -28.11 -6.80 -39.03
C LEU A 16 -27.90 -8.29 -38.82
N LEU A 17 -26.87 -8.63 -38.05
CA LEU A 17 -26.76 -9.79 -37.16
C LEU A 17 -25.39 -9.70 -36.45
N VAL A 18 -25.18 -8.61 -35.70
CA VAL A 18 -24.18 -8.63 -34.63
C VAL A 18 -24.87 -9.33 -33.46
N ILE A 19 -24.49 -10.57 -33.24
CA ILE A 19 -24.96 -11.40 -32.11
C ILE A 19 -24.70 -10.61 -30.81
N PRO A 20 -25.72 -10.30 -30.00
CA PRO A 20 -25.51 -9.69 -28.69
C PRO A 20 -24.98 -10.77 -27.72
N GLY A 21 -23.68 -11.08 -27.83
CA GLY A 21 -22.98 -12.01 -26.93
C GLY A 21 -22.51 -11.38 -25.62
N ALA A 22 -23.00 -10.20 -25.25
CA ALA A 22 -22.54 -9.44 -24.08
C ALA A 22 -23.52 -9.45 -22.89
N LEU A 23 -24.41 -10.45 -22.80
CA LEU A 23 -25.44 -10.52 -21.74
C LEU A 23 -25.51 -11.87 -21.00
N LEU A 24 -24.38 -12.57 -20.86
CA LEU A 24 -24.26 -13.70 -19.91
C LEU A 24 -22.94 -13.63 -19.14
N ALA A 25 -22.64 -12.47 -18.54
CA ALA A 25 -21.74 -12.47 -17.39
C ALA A 25 -22.53 -13.08 -16.21
N PRO A 26 -22.07 -14.19 -15.59
CA PRO A 26 -22.76 -14.76 -14.44
C PRO A 26 -22.93 -13.70 -13.35
N THR A 27 -24.18 -13.40 -13.02
CA THR A 27 -24.61 -12.37 -12.05
C THR A 27 -24.33 -12.74 -10.60
N LYS A 28 -23.82 -13.96 -10.34
CA LYS A 28 -23.30 -14.36 -9.04
C LYS A 28 -21.83 -14.73 -9.19
N ARG A 29 -20.96 -13.82 -8.77
CA ARG A 29 -19.58 -14.15 -8.45
C ARG A 29 -19.62 -15.26 -7.40
N ALA A 30 -18.93 -16.37 -7.62
CA ALA A 30 -18.82 -17.41 -6.60
C ALA A 30 -18.35 -16.77 -5.29
N GLU A 31 -19.10 -17.00 -4.21
CA GLU A 31 -18.73 -16.50 -2.89
C GLU A 31 -17.42 -17.16 -2.46
N CYS A 32 -16.52 -16.36 -1.87
CA CYS A 32 -15.26 -16.89 -1.35
C CYS A 32 -15.59 -17.75 -0.12
N ALA A 33 -15.56 -19.07 -0.28
CA ALA A 33 -15.95 -20.00 0.77
C ALA A 33 -15.05 -19.92 2.02
N ASP A 34 -13.76 -19.61 1.84
CA ASP A 34 -12.79 -19.47 2.91
C ASP A 34 -11.92 -18.21 2.68
N PRO A 35 -12.40 -17.03 3.09
CA PRO A 35 -11.66 -15.79 2.92
C PRO A 35 -10.50 -15.71 3.91
N VAL A 36 -9.33 -15.29 3.42
CA VAL A 36 -8.17 -15.02 4.25
C VAL A 36 -8.48 -13.95 5.31
N ILE A 37 -8.25 -14.28 6.59
CA ILE A 37 -8.47 -13.37 7.72
C ILE A 37 -7.18 -12.67 8.10
N ARG A 38 -7.10 -11.37 7.80
CA ARG A 38 -6.01 -10.50 8.27
C ARG A 38 -6.28 -10.04 9.70
N ARG A 39 -5.24 -10.01 10.54
CA ARG A 39 -5.35 -9.73 11.97
C ARG A 39 -4.58 -8.48 12.37
N GLU A 40 -5.03 -7.84 13.44
CA GLU A 40 -4.36 -6.67 14.00
C GLU A 40 -3.02 -7.10 14.62
N TRP A 41 -1.95 -6.33 14.39
CA TRP A 41 -0.57 -6.68 14.78
C TRP A 41 -0.44 -7.11 16.24
N ASN A 42 -1.11 -6.42 17.17
CA ASN A 42 -1.00 -6.69 18.61
C ASN A 42 -1.80 -7.92 19.05
N THR A 43 -2.59 -8.51 18.15
CA THR A 43 -3.29 -9.79 18.38
C THR A 43 -2.49 -11.00 17.91
N LEU A 44 -1.39 -10.79 17.19
CA LEU A 44 -0.48 -11.86 16.82
C LEU A 44 0.34 -12.32 18.03
N SER A 45 0.68 -13.60 18.08
CA SER A 45 1.69 -14.09 19.01
C SER A 45 3.07 -13.53 18.67
N GLN A 46 3.97 -13.49 19.66
CA GLN A 46 5.36 -13.06 19.43
C GLN A 46 6.06 -13.91 18.35
N SER A 47 5.72 -15.20 18.24
CA SER A 47 6.27 -16.09 17.20
C SER A 47 5.82 -15.68 15.79
N GLN A 48 4.57 -15.24 15.63
CA GLN A 48 4.04 -14.76 14.35
C GLN A 48 4.63 -13.40 13.98
N GLN A 49 4.78 -12.50 14.96
CA GLN A 49 5.47 -11.22 14.79
C GLN A 49 6.94 -11.44 14.38
N ALA A 50 7.65 -12.34 15.04
CA ALA A 50 9.02 -12.70 14.70
C ALA A 50 9.12 -13.31 13.29
N SER A 51 8.19 -14.20 12.91
CA SER A 51 8.12 -14.79 11.57
C SER A 51 7.91 -13.72 10.49
N PHE A 52 7.05 -12.73 10.74
CA PHE A 52 6.88 -11.58 9.85
C PHE A 52 8.20 -10.82 9.64
N HIS A 53 8.90 -10.47 10.72
CA HIS A 53 10.18 -9.76 10.63
C HIS A 53 11.27 -10.58 9.93
N ALA A 54 11.32 -11.90 10.18
CA ALA A 54 12.24 -12.80 9.51
C ALA A 54 12.01 -12.81 8.00
N ALA A 55 10.75 -12.84 7.56
CA ALA A 55 10.42 -12.81 6.14
C ALA A 55 10.73 -11.45 5.49
N VAL A 56 10.51 -10.33 6.18
CA VAL A 56 10.94 -9.01 5.69
C VAL A 56 12.46 -8.96 5.49
N LYS A 57 13.24 -9.45 6.45
CA LYS A 57 14.71 -9.51 6.34
C LYS A 57 15.17 -10.46 5.22
N CYS A 58 14.45 -11.56 5.00
CA CYS A 58 14.70 -12.43 3.85
C CYS A 58 14.49 -11.69 2.52
N LEU A 59 13.42 -10.89 2.38
CA LEU A 59 13.23 -10.06 1.18
C LEU A 59 14.35 -9.02 0.99
N GLN A 60 14.90 -8.47 2.08
CA GLN A 60 16.04 -7.54 2.03
C GLN A 60 17.33 -8.22 1.56
N ASN A 61 17.46 -9.53 1.74
CA ASN A 61 18.62 -10.31 1.31
C ASN A 61 18.46 -10.95 -0.08
N LYS A 62 17.22 -11.15 -0.55
CA LYS A 62 16.96 -11.63 -1.92
C LYS A 62 17.39 -10.56 -2.92
N THR A 63 18.14 -10.93 -3.94
CA THR A 63 18.55 -10.02 -5.02
C THR A 63 17.33 -9.43 -5.73
N SER A 64 17.44 -8.15 -6.12
CA SER A 64 16.46 -7.47 -6.99
C SER A 64 16.22 -8.28 -8.27
N VAL A 65 14.97 -8.28 -8.75
CA VAL A 65 14.59 -8.87 -10.05
C VAL A 65 14.39 -7.80 -11.14
N LEU A 66 14.57 -6.52 -10.79
CA LEU A 66 14.38 -5.40 -11.70
C LEU A 66 15.72 -4.95 -12.30
N ASP A 67 15.71 -4.64 -13.60
CA ASP A 67 16.83 -3.98 -14.26
C ASP A 67 16.75 -2.46 -14.06
N THR A 68 17.30 -1.99 -12.94
CA THR A 68 17.28 -0.57 -12.54
C THR A 68 18.67 0.06 -12.50
N ASN A 69 19.65 -0.47 -13.23
CA ASN A 69 21.05 -0.02 -13.16
C ASN A 69 21.61 0.05 -11.72
N GLY A 70 21.22 -0.90 -10.86
CA GLY A 70 21.71 -0.99 -9.48
C GLY A 70 21.02 -0.09 -8.43
N VAL A 71 19.98 0.67 -8.80
CA VAL A 71 19.17 1.45 -7.84
C VAL A 71 18.44 0.52 -6.86
N SER A 72 17.66 -0.45 -7.37
CA SER A 72 17.09 -1.53 -6.59
C SER A 72 18.13 -2.63 -6.40
N LYS A 73 18.49 -2.94 -5.15
CA LYS A 73 19.51 -3.95 -4.83
C LYS A 73 18.92 -5.27 -4.33
N SER A 74 17.72 -5.20 -3.76
CA SER A 74 17.03 -6.35 -3.18
C SER A 74 15.58 -6.45 -3.64
N LEU A 75 14.96 -7.61 -3.47
CA LEU A 75 13.53 -7.79 -3.72
C LEU A 75 12.69 -6.88 -2.80
N PHE A 76 13.19 -6.52 -1.62
CA PHE A 76 12.58 -5.48 -0.79
C PHE A 76 12.66 -4.09 -1.45
N ASP A 77 13.79 -3.75 -2.05
CA ASP A 77 13.96 -2.49 -2.79
C ASP A 77 13.05 -2.43 -4.02
N ASP A 78 12.77 -3.56 -4.67
CA ASP A 78 11.88 -3.62 -5.85
C ASP A 78 10.49 -3.06 -5.53
N TYR A 79 9.93 -3.40 -4.37
CA TYR A 79 8.66 -2.84 -3.93
C TYR A 79 8.76 -1.32 -3.74
N THR A 80 9.83 -0.85 -3.10
CA THR A 80 10.04 0.60 -2.87
C THR A 80 10.20 1.34 -4.19
N TYR A 81 10.97 0.78 -5.12
CA TYR A 81 11.19 1.32 -6.46
C TYR A 81 9.91 1.37 -7.28
N ILE A 82 9.17 0.26 -7.36
CA ILE A 82 7.90 0.19 -8.10
C ILE A 82 6.89 1.20 -7.54
N HIS A 83 6.78 1.32 -6.21
CA HIS A 83 5.91 2.30 -5.58
C HIS A 83 6.33 3.73 -5.92
N LEU A 84 7.64 4.04 -5.86
CA LEU A 84 8.17 5.35 -6.21
C LEU A 84 7.85 5.72 -7.67
N GLN A 85 8.08 4.80 -8.62
CA GLN A 85 7.80 5.03 -10.04
C GLN A 85 6.29 5.14 -10.34
N SER A 86 5.46 4.45 -9.55
CA SER A 86 4.01 4.41 -9.76
C SER A 86 3.26 5.54 -9.07
N GLU A 87 3.90 6.31 -8.18
CA GLU A 87 3.25 7.37 -7.36
C GLU A 87 2.27 8.25 -8.16
N PRO A 88 2.64 8.79 -9.35
CA PRO A 88 1.77 9.70 -10.09
C PRO A 88 0.48 9.07 -10.62
N ILE A 89 0.46 7.74 -10.75
CA ILE A 89 -0.64 6.98 -11.35
C ILE A 89 -1.36 6.08 -10.35
N VAL A 90 -0.96 6.07 -9.08
CA VAL A 90 -1.62 5.26 -8.02
C VAL A 90 -2.13 6.10 -6.87
N HIS A 91 -1.58 7.29 -6.64
CA HIS A 91 -2.08 8.22 -5.63
C HIS A 91 -3.04 9.24 -6.22
N LYS A 92 -4.04 9.60 -5.42
CA LYS A 92 -5.08 10.56 -5.77
C LYS A 92 -5.86 10.20 -7.04
N VAL A 93 -6.03 8.90 -7.29
CA VAL A 93 -6.78 8.35 -8.43
C VAL A 93 -7.69 7.20 -7.98
N ALA A 94 -8.65 6.83 -8.81
CA ALA A 94 -9.57 5.71 -8.51
C ALA A 94 -8.86 4.36 -8.31
N ALA A 95 -7.67 4.20 -8.87
CA ALA A 95 -6.86 3.00 -8.74
C ALA A 95 -6.19 2.83 -7.36
N PHE A 96 -6.22 3.84 -6.47
CA PHE A 96 -5.51 3.83 -5.20
C PHE A 96 -5.76 2.56 -4.37
N TYR A 97 -7.01 2.27 -3.99
CA TYR A 97 -7.31 1.07 -3.18
C TYR A 97 -7.03 -0.26 -3.89
N PRO A 98 -7.49 -0.51 -5.13
CA PRO A 98 -7.22 -1.78 -5.78
C PRO A 98 -5.73 -2.00 -6.03
N TRP A 99 -4.96 -0.95 -6.38
CA TRP A 99 -3.52 -1.05 -6.57
C TRP A 99 -2.80 -1.39 -5.27
N HIS A 100 -3.07 -0.65 -4.18
CA HIS A 100 -2.44 -0.93 -2.87
C HIS A 100 -2.86 -2.30 -2.32
N ARG A 101 -4.11 -2.72 -2.52
CA ARG A 101 -4.57 -4.07 -2.16
C ARG A 101 -3.74 -5.12 -2.89
N TYR A 102 -3.63 -5.02 -4.21
CA TYR A 102 -2.85 -5.95 -5.01
C TYR A 102 -1.36 -5.94 -4.62
N PHE A 103 -0.80 -4.76 -4.37
CA PHE A 103 0.58 -4.59 -3.92
C PHE A 103 0.87 -5.34 -2.62
N THR A 104 -0.05 -5.28 -1.64
CA THR A 104 0.09 -6.07 -0.40
C THR A 104 0.01 -7.58 -0.63
N VAL A 105 -0.87 -8.04 -1.53
CA VAL A 105 -1.01 -9.47 -1.86
C VAL A 105 0.24 -9.99 -2.55
N MET A 106 0.84 -9.22 -3.46
CA MET A 106 2.09 -9.60 -4.10
C MET A 106 3.22 -9.69 -3.09
N ARG A 107 3.32 -8.74 -2.15
CA ARG A 107 4.32 -8.78 -1.08
C ARG A 107 4.14 -9.99 -0.17
N GLU A 108 2.91 -10.27 0.22
CA GLU A 108 2.53 -11.46 1.00
C GLU A 108 2.96 -12.75 0.28
N LYS A 109 2.74 -12.84 -1.04
CA LYS A 109 3.24 -13.95 -1.86
C LYS A 109 4.76 -14.11 -1.78
N HIS A 110 5.55 -13.06 -1.99
CA HIS A 110 7.01 -13.17 -1.87
C HIS A 110 7.49 -13.43 -0.43
N MET A 111 6.75 -12.96 0.58
CA MET A 111 7.01 -13.31 1.98
C MET A 111 6.78 -14.81 2.24
N SER A 112 5.82 -15.44 1.56
CA SER A 112 5.60 -16.89 1.67
C SER A 112 6.79 -17.72 1.17
N GLU A 113 7.48 -17.24 0.13
CA GLU A 113 8.74 -17.82 -0.33
C GLU A 113 9.91 -17.60 0.65
N CYS A 114 9.71 -16.76 1.67
CA CYS A 114 10.61 -16.53 2.79
C CYS A 114 10.12 -17.24 4.08
N GLY A 115 9.16 -18.15 3.98
CA GLY A 115 8.66 -18.95 5.10
C GLY A 115 7.55 -18.29 5.93
N TYR A 116 7.05 -17.11 5.53
CA TYR A 116 5.90 -16.48 6.20
C TYR A 116 4.60 -17.16 5.78
N THR A 117 3.87 -17.72 6.74
CA THR A 117 2.65 -18.50 6.48
C THR A 117 1.38 -17.82 6.98
N ASP A 118 1.51 -16.79 7.82
CA ASP A 118 0.37 -16.01 8.30
C ASP A 118 -0.09 -14.99 7.24
N PRO A 119 -1.37 -14.57 7.28
CA PRO A 119 -1.83 -13.45 6.47
C PRO A 119 -1.18 -12.12 6.85
N MET A 120 -0.99 -11.24 5.87
CA MET A 120 -0.47 -9.87 6.11
C MET A 120 -1.26 -9.17 7.25
N PRO A 121 -0.61 -8.75 8.34
CA PRO A 121 -1.29 -8.08 9.44
C PRO A 121 -1.64 -6.64 9.10
N TYR A 122 -2.53 -6.05 9.90
CA TYR A 122 -2.82 -4.61 9.85
C TYR A 122 -2.49 -3.94 11.18
N TRP A 123 -2.25 -2.63 11.14
CA TRP A 123 -2.15 -1.79 12.33
C TRP A 123 -3.42 -0.96 12.45
N ASP A 124 -4.14 -1.15 13.55
CA ASP A 124 -5.27 -0.30 13.91
C ASP A 124 -4.77 0.94 14.68
N TRP A 125 -4.46 1.99 13.94
CA TRP A 125 -3.99 3.27 14.49
C TRP A 125 -5.02 3.95 15.38
N THR A 126 -6.31 3.65 15.22
CA THR A 126 -7.38 4.29 16.00
C THR A 126 -7.31 3.94 17.49
N ARG A 127 -6.67 2.80 17.82
CA ARG A 127 -6.51 2.32 19.20
C ARG A 127 -5.56 3.15 20.04
N ASN A 128 -4.73 4.00 19.43
CA ASN A 128 -3.72 4.80 20.12
C ASN A 128 -3.76 6.28 19.72
N ALA A 129 -4.92 6.76 19.27
CA ALA A 129 -5.08 8.12 18.75
C ALA A 129 -5.61 9.15 19.78
N ASN A 130 -5.78 8.81 21.07
CA ASN A 130 -6.39 9.75 22.03
C ASN A 130 -5.44 10.84 22.51
N SER A 131 -4.12 10.59 22.48
CA SER A 131 -3.11 11.57 22.89
C SER A 131 -1.79 11.34 22.18
N VAL A 132 -0.95 12.39 22.12
CA VAL A 132 0.41 12.28 21.56
C VAL A 132 1.24 11.24 22.32
N SER A 133 1.12 11.19 23.66
CA SER A 133 1.83 10.20 24.46
C SER A 133 1.41 8.78 24.11
N GLU A 134 0.10 8.53 23.99
CA GLU A 134 -0.43 7.19 23.69
C GLU A 134 -0.03 6.72 22.29
N TYR A 135 -0.11 7.60 21.29
CA TYR A 135 0.35 7.31 19.93
C TYR A 135 1.82 6.93 19.91
N ARG A 136 2.66 7.70 20.63
CA ARG A 136 4.11 7.47 20.69
C ARG A 136 4.49 6.20 21.44
N SER A 137 3.66 5.76 22.39
CA SER A 137 3.81 4.50 23.11
C SER A 137 3.02 3.34 22.49
N ALA A 138 2.46 3.50 21.28
CA ALA A 138 1.67 2.45 20.63
C ALA A 138 2.52 1.17 20.49
N PRO A 139 1.99 -0.03 20.78
CA PRO A 139 2.80 -1.25 20.80
C PRO A 139 3.41 -1.62 19.43
N ILE A 140 2.87 -1.09 18.34
CA ILE A 140 3.48 -1.19 16.99
C ILE A 140 4.89 -0.58 16.94
N PHE A 141 5.22 0.33 17.85
CA PHE A 141 6.54 0.98 17.97
C PHE A 141 7.42 0.37 19.04
N ASP A 142 6.99 -0.70 19.71
CA ASP A 142 7.84 -1.45 20.62
C ASP A 142 9.07 -2.01 19.88
N PRO A 143 10.28 -1.90 20.42
CA PRO A 143 11.49 -2.39 19.75
C PRO A 143 11.60 -3.93 19.74
N SER A 144 10.91 -4.66 20.62
CA SER A 144 11.01 -6.11 20.71
C SER A 144 9.88 -6.80 19.95
N THR A 145 8.64 -6.30 20.10
CA THR A 145 7.43 -6.91 19.55
C THR A 145 6.79 -6.08 18.42
N GLY A 146 7.37 -4.95 18.06
CA GLY A 146 6.88 -4.05 17.02
C GLY A 146 7.95 -3.71 15.98
N PHE A 147 7.83 -2.52 15.38
CA PHE A 147 8.67 -2.04 14.29
C PHE A 147 9.74 -1.04 14.76
N GLY A 148 9.92 -0.90 16.08
CA GLY A 148 10.81 0.07 16.72
C GLY A 148 10.26 1.49 16.77
N GLY A 149 10.88 2.31 17.62
CA GLY A 149 10.48 3.69 17.90
C GLY A 149 11.03 4.73 16.90
N PRO A 150 10.97 6.02 17.24
CA PRO A 150 11.62 7.07 16.48
C PRO A 150 13.16 6.93 16.56
N SER A 151 13.88 7.61 15.66
CA SER A 151 15.32 7.83 15.79
C SER A 151 15.63 8.59 17.09
N THR A 152 16.74 8.26 17.75
CA THR A 152 17.15 8.91 19.01
C THR A 152 18.48 9.64 18.84
N PRO A 153 18.57 10.98 19.03
CA PRO A 153 17.46 11.91 19.33
C PRO A 153 16.56 12.18 18.11
N GLU A 154 15.30 12.51 18.39
CA GLU A 154 14.33 12.97 17.39
C GLU A 154 14.55 14.47 17.13
N GLY A 155 14.92 14.85 15.90
CA GLY A 155 15.29 16.23 15.55
C GLY A 155 14.52 16.81 14.36
N ASN A 156 14.60 18.13 14.19
CA ASN A 156 14.14 18.82 12.98
C ASN A 156 15.30 18.80 11.96
N ASN A 157 15.24 17.90 10.96
CA ASN A 157 16.25 17.57 9.92
C ASN A 157 17.15 16.33 10.20
N THR A 158 16.62 15.27 10.81
CA THR A 158 17.36 14.09 11.31
C THR A 158 18.17 13.32 10.27
N ALA A 159 19.49 13.54 10.27
CA ALA A 159 20.48 12.57 9.76
C ALA A 159 20.59 11.30 10.63
N VAL A 160 19.87 11.24 11.77
CA VAL A 160 19.99 10.20 12.80
C VAL A 160 19.19 8.95 12.43
N CYS A 161 19.87 7.81 12.43
CA CYS A 161 19.31 6.51 12.11
C CYS A 161 18.43 5.97 13.24
N VAL A 162 17.50 5.08 12.90
CA VAL A 162 16.86 4.18 13.87
C VAL A 162 17.94 3.28 14.46
N ASP A 163 18.07 3.29 15.78
CA ASP A 163 19.14 2.62 16.53
C ASP A 163 18.67 1.36 17.28
N ASN A 164 17.36 1.12 17.35
CA ASN A 164 16.76 -0.02 18.05
C ASN A 164 15.70 -0.76 17.22
N GLY A 165 15.32 -1.92 17.73
CA GLY A 165 14.29 -2.78 17.16
C GLY A 165 14.72 -3.57 15.92
N PRO A 166 13.79 -4.29 15.27
CA PRO A 166 14.12 -5.29 14.25
C PRO A 166 14.76 -4.71 12.99
N TYR A 167 14.64 -3.39 12.78
CA TYR A 167 15.15 -2.66 11.61
C TYR A 167 16.26 -1.66 11.96
N SER A 168 16.84 -1.75 13.17
CA SER A 168 18.10 -1.05 13.46
C SER A 168 19.18 -1.49 12.46
N GLY A 169 19.96 -0.53 11.96
CA GLY A 169 20.98 -0.78 10.94
C GLY A 169 20.45 -1.08 9.53
N MET A 170 19.13 -0.98 9.30
CA MET A 170 18.56 -1.16 7.96
C MET A 170 19.08 -0.09 6.99
N GLN A 171 19.65 -0.54 5.87
CA GLN A 171 20.02 0.29 4.74
C GLN A 171 18.81 0.47 3.81
N VAL A 172 18.40 1.71 3.60
CA VAL A 172 17.44 2.11 2.57
C VAL A 172 18.25 2.47 1.32
N ASN A 173 17.91 1.89 0.16
CA ASN A 173 18.65 2.13 -1.09
C ASN A 173 17.91 3.06 -2.07
N VAL A 174 16.60 3.17 -1.97
CA VAL A 174 15.73 3.88 -2.92
C VAL A 174 15.08 5.10 -2.24
N PRO A 175 15.04 6.29 -2.86
CA PRO A 175 15.67 6.64 -4.15
C PRO A 175 17.19 6.77 -4.05
N GLU A 176 17.70 7.09 -2.86
CA GLU A 176 19.12 7.30 -2.60
C GLU A 176 19.55 6.52 -1.35
N PRO A 177 20.79 6.01 -1.28
CA PRO A 177 21.25 5.26 -0.11
C PRO A 177 21.31 6.09 1.18
N HIS A 178 20.60 5.64 2.22
CA HIS A 178 20.65 6.19 3.57
C HIS A 178 20.22 5.13 4.61
N CYS A 179 20.48 5.36 5.90
CA CYS A 179 19.92 4.51 6.94
C CYS A 179 18.42 4.81 7.16
N LEU A 180 17.65 3.84 7.67
CA LEU A 180 16.28 4.09 8.08
C LEU A 180 16.22 5.22 9.14
N ARG A 181 15.38 6.23 8.89
CA ARG A 181 15.17 7.38 9.78
C ARG A 181 13.69 7.47 10.16
N ARG A 182 13.38 7.80 11.41
CA ARG A 182 11.99 7.93 11.86
C ARG A 182 11.81 9.11 12.80
N VAL A 183 10.87 9.98 12.46
CA VAL A 183 10.44 11.11 13.30
C VAL A 183 8.92 11.12 13.23
N PHE A 184 8.25 10.95 14.36
CA PHE A 184 6.79 10.88 14.42
C PHE A 184 6.14 12.23 14.14
N GLY A 185 6.63 13.30 14.77
CA GLY A 185 6.16 14.67 14.49
C GLY A 185 4.63 14.85 14.54
N VAL A 186 3.92 14.04 15.34
CA VAL A 186 2.45 14.08 15.47
C VAL A 186 2.03 15.17 16.45
N THR A 187 0.94 15.86 16.14
CA THR A 187 0.30 16.86 17.02
C THR A 187 -1.08 16.37 17.47
N SER A 188 -1.61 16.93 18.56
CA SER A 188 -2.96 16.60 19.02
C SER A 188 -4.03 16.86 17.95
N ASP A 189 -3.88 17.93 17.16
CA ASP A 189 -4.81 18.26 16.08
C ASP A 189 -4.80 17.19 14.97
N MET A 190 -3.62 16.65 14.63
CA MET A 190 -3.53 15.55 13.66
C MET A 190 -4.24 14.29 14.19
N LEU A 191 -4.05 13.98 15.47
CA LEU A 191 -4.64 12.81 16.10
C LEU A 191 -6.17 12.87 16.19
N GLY A 192 -6.77 14.07 16.19
CA GLY A 192 -8.22 14.24 16.08
C GLY A 192 -8.81 13.60 14.80
N ASN A 193 -8.02 13.51 13.73
CA ASN A 193 -8.41 12.83 12.50
C ASN A 193 -8.13 11.31 12.53
N PHE A 194 -7.42 10.81 13.54
CA PHE A 194 -7.01 9.40 13.63
C PHE A 194 -7.96 8.56 14.49
N THR A 195 -9.17 9.03 14.75
CA THR A 195 -10.15 8.37 15.61
C THR A 195 -10.99 7.34 14.86
N SER A 196 -11.52 6.36 15.59
CA SER A 196 -12.46 5.37 15.05
C SER A 196 -13.76 6.02 14.55
N SER A 197 -14.24 7.08 15.22
CA SER A 197 -15.39 7.88 14.77
C SER A 197 -15.15 8.56 13.43
N MET A 198 -13.92 9.05 13.18
CA MET A 198 -13.56 9.62 11.89
C MET A 198 -13.60 8.55 10.79
N VAL A 199 -13.07 7.35 11.06
CA VAL A 199 -13.15 6.22 10.13
C VAL A 199 -14.61 5.85 9.82
N GLN A 200 -15.46 5.72 10.84
CA GLN A 200 -16.89 5.42 10.67
C GLN A 200 -17.59 6.46 9.80
N SER A 201 -17.33 7.75 10.07
CA SER A 201 -17.89 8.86 9.28
C SER A 201 -17.47 8.79 7.80
N ILE A 202 -16.25 8.33 7.51
CA ILE A 202 -15.80 8.14 6.12
C ILE A 202 -16.48 6.94 5.47
N MET A 203 -16.67 5.84 6.21
CA MET A 203 -17.32 4.63 5.71
C MET A 203 -18.80 4.83 5.37
N GLU A 204 -19.44 5.86 5.94
CA GLU A 204 -20.84 6.21 5.67
C GLU A 204 -21.05 6.92 4.32
N TYR A 205 -19.99 7.36 3.63
CA TYR A 205 -20.15 8.00 2.32
C TYR A 205 -20.72 7.01 1.30
N PRO A 206 -21.86 7.34 0.66
CA PRO A 206 -22.58 6.39 -0.21
C PRO A 206 -21.90 6.19 -1.56
N ASP A 207 -21.05 7.13 -1.98
CA ASP A 207 -20.36 7.09 -3.26
C ASP A 207 -18.84 7.00 -3.08
N PHE A 208 -18.21 6.30 -4.03
CA PHE A 208 -16.78 6.06 -4.03
C PHE A 208 -15.97 7.36 -4.03
N LEU A 209 -16.42 8.41 -4.73
CA LEU A 209 -15.67 9.65 -4.88
C LEU A 209 -15.57 10.40 -3.54
N ARG A 210 -16.66 10.49 -2.78
CA ARG A 210 -16.67 11.09 -1.43
C ARG A 210 -15.90 10.25 -0.43
N PHE A 211 -16.08 8.93 -0.46
CA PHE A 211 -15.30 8.00 0.37
C PHE A 211 -13.79 8.21 0.14
N TRP A 212 -13.35 8.16 -1.11
CA TRP A 212 -11.96 8.31 -1.51
C TRP A 212 -11.39 9.70 -1.17
N ASN A 213 -12.12 10.78 -1.46
CA ASN A 213 -11.70 12.14 -1.11
C ASN A 213 -11.50 12.31 0.40
N ASN A 214 -12.31 11.65 1.24
CA ASN A 214 -12.23 11.81 2.69
C ASN A 214 -11.31 10.78 3.37
N SER A 215 -10.89 9.71 2.70
CA SER A 215 -9.89 8.78 3.26
C SER A 215 -8.47 9.08 2.76
N GLU A 216 -8.22 9.14 1.45
CA GLU A 216 -6.84 9.39 0.97
C GLU A 216 -6.43 10.86 1.16
N ARG A 217 -7.28 11.82 0.77
CA ARG A 217 -6.89 13.24 0.75
C ARG A 217 -7.02 13.94 2.11
N ARG A 218 -8.01 13.57 2.93
CA ARG A 218 -8.31 14.25 4.20
C ARG A 218 -7.55 13.67 5.39
N LEU A 219 -7.34 12.35 5.47
CA LEU A 219 -6.57 11.79 6.57
C LEU A 219 -5.08 12.06 6.44
N THR A 220 -4.56 12.37 5.25
CA THR A 220 -3.12 12.59 4.98
C THR A 220 -2.18 11.63 5.73
N LEU A 221 -2.66 10.42 6.07
CA LEU A 221 -1.89 9.35 6.71
C LEU A 221 -0.69 8.96 5.85
N PHE A 222 -0.76 9.27 4.55
CA PHE A 222 0.23 8.93 3.53
C PHE A 222 1.00 10.13 2.96
N ARG A 223 0.74 11.36 3.44
CA ARG A 223 1.26 12.57 2.80
C ARG A 223 2.04 13.45 3.77
N LYS A 224 3.33 13.10 3.95
CA LYS A 224 4.52 13.97 4.15
C LYS A 224 5.61 13.25 4.95
N LYS A 225 6.29 12.28 4.32
CA LYS A 225 7.68 11.91 4.66
C LYS A 225 8.36 10.93 3.69
N PHE A 226 7.64 10.45 2.67
CA PHE A 226 8.22 9.62 1.60
C PHE A 226 8.52 10.41 0.32
N SER A 227 8.44 11.74 0.35
CA SER A 227 8.99 12.59 -0.71
C SER A 227 10.35 13.09 -0.25
N TYR A 228 11.38 12.35 -0.64
CA TYR A 228 12.83 12.60 -0.58
C TYR A 228 13.43 12.96 0.80
#